data_AF-A0AAF0EM77-F1
#
_entry.id   AF-A0AAF0EM77-F1
#
_cell.length_a   1.000
_cell.length_b   1.000
_cell.length_c   1.000
_cell.angle_alpha   90.00
_cell.angle_beta   90.00
_cell.angle_gamma   90.00
#
_symmetry.space_group_name_H-M   'P 1'
#
loop_
_entity.id
_entity.type
_entity.pdbx_description
1 polymer ?
#
loop_
_entity_poly.entity_id
_entity_poly.type
_entity_poly.pdbx_seq_one_letter_code
_entity_poly.pdbx_strand_id
1 'polypeptide(L)'
;MPRIALTSLLDTDLYKLTMQQAVLQHFPAAKVTYRLTIRTPEARFTDTCVKAIQEAILHLGTLRFQPDEIAWLRQACPFFHEPYLCFLTHFQLRPAEQVHLTFTPGADKRGTIEIEIAGLWRDVILYEVPIMAIISEAYFALCDADWTLEGQRERAYAKGQELFQHGIMLSEFGTRRRRSYATHDVVVAGLLQAHEEVQAGGAPGIGRLLGTSNVLLARKYGIPPNGTIAHEWTMGIAALQGYDHSNRTALELWEQVYSPPAFTPTNSGNNLTIALTDTFSTKVFWDDLLSSERGIEILRTWRGLRQDSGDSATFVEHAVAMYRKLGIDPATKLIVFSDGLNVERCLALQALAKQHGIQAGFGTLLY
;
A
#
# COMPACT_ATOMS: atom_id res chain seq x y z
N MET A 1 -23.30 -17.53 11.32
CA MET A 1 -21.91 -17.04 11.47
C MET A 1 -21.78 -15.74 10.69
N PRO A 2 -20.97 -14.77 11.13
CA PRO A 2 -20.69 -13.57 10.34
C PRO A 2 -20.11 -13.98 8.97
N ARG A 3 -20.60 -13.35 7.90
CA ARG A 3 -20.14 -13.65 6.53
C ARG A 3 -18.86 -12.86 6.26
N ILE A 4 -17.71 -13.46 6.54
CA ILE A 4 -16.39 -12.90 6.21
C ILE A 4 -16.12 -13.23 4.74
N ALA A 5 -16.29 -12.27 3.84
CA ALA A 5 -16.09 -12.45 2.41
C ALA A 5 -15.84 -11.11 1.74
N LEU A 6 -14.80 -11.04 0.89
CA LEU A 6 -14.62 -9.92 -0.03
C LEU A 6 -15.68 -9.98 -1.12
N THR A 7 -16.14 -8.81 -1.57
CA THR A 7 -17.13 -8.69 -2.64
C THR A 7 -16.52 -8.37 -4.01
N SER A 8 -15.25 -7.94 -4.05
CA SER A 8 -14.55 -7.55 -5.29
C SER A 8 -13.05 -7.77 -5.16
N LEU A 9 -12.37 -8.03 -6.28
CA LEU A 9 -10.90 -8.05 -6.36
C LEU A 9 -10.29 -6.65 -6.28
N LEU A 10 -11.09 -5.59 -6.41
CA LEU A 10 -10.68 -4.20 -6.14
C LEU A 10 -10.60 -3.89 -4.64
N ASP A 11 -11.10 -4.76 -3.76
CA ASP A 11 -10.90 -4.62 -2.32
C ASP A 11 -9.46 -5.02 -1.92
N THR A 12 -8.51 -4.23 -2.42
CA THR A 12 -7.07 -4.43 -2.35
C THR A 12 -6.37 -3.08 -2.42
N ASP A 13 -5.09 -3.03 -2.07
CA ASP A 13 -4.30 -1.81 -2.19
C ASP A 13 -3.82 -1.59 -3.64
N LEU A 14 -3.84 -0.36 -4.14
CA LEU A 14 -3.45 -0.02 -5.53
C LEU A 14 -2.09 -0.61 -5.92
N TYR A 15 -1.13 -0.63 -5.00
CA TYR A 15 0.22 -1.12 -5.30
C TYR A 15 0.23 -2.58 -5.78
N LYS A 16 -0.75 -3.40 -5.37
CA LYS A 16 -0.92 -4.78 -5.82
C LYS A 16 -1.19 -4.85 -7.33
N LEU A 17 -2.06 -3.98 -7.84
CA LEU A 17 -2.39 -3.92 -9.26
C LEU A 17 -1.23 -3.32 -10.07
N THR A 18 -0.60 -2.24 -9.59
CA THR A 18 0.56 -1.65 -10.28
C THR A 18 1.76 -2.60 -10.31
N MET A 19 2.01 -3.35 -9.24
CA MET A 19 3.05 -4.38 -9.29
C MET A 19 2.65 -5.54 -10.18
N GLN A 20 1.38 -5.96 -10.22
CA GLN A 20 0.96 -7.05 -11.10
C GLN A 20 1.17 -6.71 -12.58
N GLN A 21 0.86 -5.47 -13.02
CA GLN A 21 1.18 -5.03 -14.38
C GLN A 21 2.69 -5.06 -14.65
N ALA A 22 3.51 -4.57 -13.71
CA ALA A 22 4.97 -4.58 -13.88
C ALA A 22 5.55 -6.00 -13.92
N VAL A 23 5.06 -6.90 -13.07
CA VAL A 23 5.41 -8.32 -13.07
C VAL A 23 4.95 -9.02 -14.35
N LEU A 24 3.76 -8.70 -14.86
CA LEU A 24 3.26 -9.26 -16.11
C LEU A 24 4.13 -8.86 -17.31
N GLN A 25 4.61 -7.61 -17.32
CA GLN A 25 5.47 -7.08 -18.38
C GLN A 25 6.88 -7.69 -18.35
N HIS A 26 7.51 -7.76 -17.16
CA HIS A 26 8.93 -8.10 -17.04
C HIS A 26 9.19 -9.55 -16.62
N PHE A 27 8.31 -10.14 -15.82
CA PHE A 27 8.51 -11.43 -15.15
C PHE A 27 7.30 -12.38 -15.26
N PRO A 28 6.70 -12.58 -16.46
CA PRO A 28 5.45 -13.31 -16.60
C PRO A 28 5.53 -14.79 -16.18
N ALA A 29 6.72 -15.38 -16.16
CA ALA A 29 6.97 -16.77 -15.83
C ALA A 29 7.64 -16.98 -14.45
N ALA A 30 7.92 -15.90 -13.70
CA ALA A 30 8.55 -16.02 -12.39
C ALA A 30 7.65 -16.77 -11.41
N LYS A 31 8.23 -17.73 -10.67
CA LYS A 31 7.53 -18.45 -9.60
C LYS A 31 7.97 -17.91 -8.26
N VAL A 32 7.02 -17.69 -7.36
CA VAL A 32 7.25 -17.12 -6.04
C VAL A 32 6.46 -17.88 -4.98
N THR A 33 6.92 -17.74 -3.75
CA THR A 33 6.23 -18.21 -2.56
C THR A 33 6.16 -17.08 -1.55
N TYR A 34 4.95 -16.69 -1.13
CA TYR A 34 4.73 -15.80 -0.01
C TYR A 34 4.46 -16.63 1.25
N ARG A 35 4.95 -16.14 2.40
CA ARG A 35 4.61 -16.71 3.70
C ARG A 35 4.06 -15.62 4.61
N LEU A 36 2.92 -15.91 5.22
CA LEU A 36 2.36 -15.05 6.25
C LEU A 36 3.08 -15.31 7.58
N THR A 37 3.42 -14.24 8.30
CA THR A 37 3.89 -14.33 9.69
C THR A 37 3.02 -13.46 10.57
N ILE A 38 2.36 -14.08 11.55
CA ILE A 38 1.65 -13.36 12.62
C ILE A 38 2.67 -13.01 13.70
N ARG A 39 2.97 -11.72 13.82
CA ARG A 39 4.01 -11.21 14.75
C ARG A 39 3.49 -10.90 16.15
N THR A 40 2.18 -11.02 16.39
CA THR A 40 1.56 -10.78 17.69
C THR A 40 1.52 -12.11 18.45
N PRO A 41 2.37 -12.32 19.48
CA PRO A 41 2.48 -13.62 20.15
C PRO A 41 1.17 -14.13 20.76
N GLU A 42 0.30 -13.21 21.19
CA GLU A 42 -0.97 -13.51 21.86
C GLU A 42 -2.11 -13.83 20.87
N ALA A 43 -1.93 -13.55 19.58
CA ALA A 43 -2.96 -13.77 18.57
C ALA A 43 -3.13 -15.27 18.29
N ARG A 44 -4.15 -15.88 18.92
CA ARG A 44 -4.46 -17.31 18.79
C ARG A 44 -5.86 -17.52 18.22
N PHE A 45 -5.98 -18.48 17.31
CA PHE A 45 -7.16 -18.74 16.50
C PHE A 45 -7.93 -19.95 16.99
N THR A 46 -9.26 -19.89 16.96
CA THR A 46 -10.14 -21.04 17.21
C THR A 46 -10.35 -21.83 15.92
N ASP A 47 -10.72 -23.11 16.02
CA ASP A 47 -11.09 -23.94 14.86
C ASP A 47 -12.20 -23.30 14.01
N THR A 48 -13.19 -22.68 14.65
CA THR A 48 -14.26 -21.94 13.95
C THR A 48 -13.72 -20.74 13.17
N CYS A 49 -12.78 -19.99 13.75
CA CYS A 49 -12.13 -18.87 13.06
C CYS A 49 -11.32 -19.36 11.85
N VAL A 50 -10.58 -20.45 12.00
CA VAL A 50 -9.77 -21.04 10.91
C VAL A 50 -10.66 -21.50 9.76
N LYS A 51 -11.78 -22.17 10.05
CA LYS A 51 -12.76 -22.58 9.02
C LYS A 51 -13.33 -21.38 8.27
N ALA A 52 -13.70 -20.31 8.98
CA ALA A 52 -14.18 -19.09 8.35
C ALA A 52 -13.11 -18.44 7.45
N ILE A 53 -11.84 -18.41 7.89
CA ILE A 53 -10.72 -17.93 7.06
C ILE A 53 -10.56 -18.78 5.81
N GLN A 54 -10.59 -20.11 5.94
CA GLN A 54 -10.43 -21.02 4.81
C GLN A 54 -11.58 -20.88 3.79
N GLU A 55 -12.82 -20.79 4.25
CA GLU A 55 -13.99 -20.54 3.39
C GLU A 55 -13.88 -19.20 2.67
N ALA A 56 -13.47 -18.14 3.37
CA ALA A 56 -13.27 -16.82 2.78
C ALA A 56 -12.13 -16.80 1.75
N ILE A 57 -11.03 -17.50 1.99
CA ILE A 57 -9.92 -17.65 1.04
C ILE A 57 -10.38 -18.41 -0.20
N LEU A 58 -11.13 -19.50 -0.05
CA LEU A 58 -11.69 -20.24 -1.19
C LEU A 58 -12.67 -19.39 -2.00
N HIS A 59 -13.46 -18.54 -1.32
CA HIS A 59 -14.38 -17.62 -1.97
C HIS A 59 -13.67 -16.64 -2.93
N LEU A 60 -12.41 -16.27 -2.68
CA LEU A 60 -11.64 -15.41 -3.58
C LEU A 60 -11.57 -15.97 -5.02
N GLY A 61 -11.61 -17.29 -5.19
CA GLY A 61 -11.60 -17.94 -6.51
C GLY A 61 -12.90 -17.74 -7.30
N THR A 62 -13.97 -17.29 -6.65
CA THR A 62 -15.26 -16.98 -7.30
C THR A 62 -15.33 -15.55 -7.83
N LEU A 63 -14.46 -14.65 -7.35
CA LEU A 63 -14.47 -13.24 -7.72
C LEU A 63 -13.89 -13.03 -9.12
N ARG A 64 -14.44 -12.03 -9.83
CA ARG A 64 -13.98 -11.56 -11.15
C ARG A 64 -14.03 -10.05 -11.17
N PHE A 65 -13.08 -9.42 -11.87
CA PHE A 65 -13.21 -8.01 -12.22
C PHE A 65 -14.43 -7.82 -13.12
N GLN A 66 -15.33 -6.95 -12.72
CA GLN A 66 -16.54 -6.65 -13.48
C GLN A 66 -16.25 -5.64 -14.60
N PRO A 67 -17.04 -5.62 -15.69
CA PRO A 67 -16.82 -4.69 -16.80
C PRO A 67 -16.80 -3.20 -16.36
N ASP A 68 -17.65 -2.82 -15.41
CA ASP A 68 -17.71 -1.47 -14.83
C ASP A 68 -16.50 -1.14 -13.95
N GLU A 69 -15.93 -2.13 -13.26
CA GLU A 69 -14.68 -2.00 -12.51
C GLU A 69 -13.49 -1.76 -13.45
N ILE A 70 -13.42 -2.51 -14.56
CA ILE A 70 -12.38 -2.33 -15.59
C ILE A 70 -12.51 -0.96 -16.28
N ALA A 71 -13.74 -0.53 -16.60
CA ALA A 71 -14.00 0.79 -17.15
C ALA A 71 -13.56 1.91 -16.18
N TRP A 72 -13.84 1.75 -14.89
CA TRP A 72 -13.41 2.69 -13.87
C TRP A 72 -11.87 2.74 -13.74
N LEU A 73 -11.19 1.58 -13.70
CA LEU A 73 -9.72 1.52 -13.67
C LEU A 73 -9.09 2.26 -14.86
N ARG A 74 -9.64 2.07 -16.06
CA ARG A 74 -9.18 2.77 -17.27
C ARG A 74 -9.21 4.30 -17.14
N GLN A 75 -10.24 4.83 -16.48
CA GLN A 75 -10.43 6.27 -16.32
C GLN A 75 -9.65 6.84 -15.13
N ALA A 76 -9.76 6.20 -13.97
CA ALA A 76 -9.20 6.68 -12.71
C ALA A 76 -7.69 6.40 -12.57
N CYS A 77 -7.19 5.38 -13.27
CA CYS A 77 -5.80 4.92 -13.19
C CYS A 77 -5.19 4.84 -14.61
N PRO A 78 -4.93 5.98 -15.26
CA PRO A 78 -4.51 6.02 -16.67
C PRO A 78 -3.11 5.45 -16.95
N PHE A 79 -2.38 5.08 -15.90
CA PHE A 79 -1.12 4.36 -15.96
C PHE A 79 -1.29 2.84 -16.16
N PHE A 80 -2.52 2.31 -16.11
CA PHE A 80 -2.79 0.94 -16.54
C PHE A 80 -2.93 0.85 -18.05
N HIS A 81 -2.12 0.00 -18.67
CA HIS A 81 -2.11 -0.18 -20.12
C HIS A 81 -3.23 -1.15 -20.55
N GLU A 82 -3.77 -0.97 -21.75
CA GLU A 82 -4.85 -1.83 -22.27
C GLU A 82 -4.53 -3.34 -22.24
N PRO A 83 -3.30 -3.82 -22.53
CA PRO A 83 -2.98 -5.24 -22.39
C PRO A 83 -3.17 -5.78 -20.96
N TYR A 84 -2.87 -4.97 -19.94
CA TYR A 84 -3.09 -5.36 -18.55
C TYR A 84 -4.57 -5.32 -18.18
N LEU A 85 -5.31 -4.30 -18.60
CA LEU A 85 -6.76 -4.23 -18.39
C LEU A 85 -7.48 -5.43 -19.05
N CYS A 86 -7.06 -5.82 -20.25
CA CYS A 86 -7.53 -7.03 -20.94
C CYS A 86 -7.14 -8.31 -20.19
N PHE A 87 -5.93 -8.39 -19.63
CA PHE A 87 -5.55 -9.51 -18.76
C PHE A 87 -6.48 -9.62 -17.54
N LEU A 88 -6.85 -8.49 -16.91
CA LEU A 88 -7.76 -8.48 -15.75
C LEU A 88 -9.16 -8.99 -16.08
N THR A 89 -9.69 -8.80 -17.31
CA THR A 89 -11.02 -9.33 -17.68
C THR A 89 -11.09 -10.85 -17.68
N HIS A 90 -9.96 -11.52 -17.83
CA HIS A 90 -9.84 -12.99 -17.81
C HIS A 90 -9.19 -13.52 -16.53
N PHE A 91 -8.73 -12.63 -15.65
CA PHE A 91 -8.02 -13.00 -14.44
C PHE A 91 -8.96 -13.70 -13.43
N GLN A 92 -8.44 -14.77 -12.84
CA GLN A 92 -9.10 -15.49 -11.76
C GLN A 92 -8.05 -16.07 -10.81
N LEU A 93 -8.29 -15.86 -9.51
CA LEU A 93 -7.55 -16.51 -8.43
C LEU A 93 -7.91 -18.01 -8.35
N ARG A 94 -6.94 -18.86 -8.04
CA ARG A 94 -7.13 -20.31 -7.85
C ARG A 94 -6.72 -20.73 -6.43
N PRO A 95 -7.44 -20.30 -5.39
CA PRO A 95 -7.00 -20.44 -4.00
C PRO A 95 -6.82 -21.89 -3.57
N ALA A 96 -7.63 -22.82 -4.09
CA ALA A 96 -7.51 -24.25 -3.82
C ALA A 96 -6.17 -24.85 -4.30
N GLU A 97 -5.55 -24.26 -5.31
CA GLU A 97 -4.25 -24.69 -5.85
C GLU A 97 -3.08 -23.88 -5.26
N GLN A 98 -3.34 -22.60 -4.95
CA GLN A 98 -2.28 -21.62 -4.71
C GLN A 98 -2.07 -21.30 -3.23
N VAL A 99 -3.02 -21.58 -2.35
CA VAL A 99 -2.98 -21.20 -0.93
C VAL A 99 -3.04 -22.44 -0.04
N HIS A 100 -2.03 -22.62 0.79
CA HIS A 100 -1.99 -23.65 1.81
C HIS A 100 -2.08 -23.02 3.20
N LEU A 101 -3.15 -23.33 3.94
CA LEU A 101 -3.33 -22.92 5.34
C LEU A 101 -3.10 -24.13 6.24
N THR A 102 -2.18 -23.99 7.19
CA THR A 102 -1.94 -24.96 8.25
C THR A 102 -2.38 -24.37 9.60
N PHE A 103 -3.13 -25.14 10.38
CA PHE A 103 -3.52 -24.77 11.75
C PHE A 103 -2.89 -25.73 12.75
N THR A 104 -2.15 -25.17 13.71
CA THR A 104 -1.51 -25.93 14.78
C THR A 104 -2.23 -25.62 16.10
N PRO A 105 -3.15 -26.51 16.57
CA PRO A 105 -3.91 -26.28 17.79
C PRO A 105 -3.01 -26.40 19.03
N GLY A 106 -3.23 -25.51 20.01
CA GLY A 106 -2.68 -25.61 21.35
C GLY A 106 -3.61 -26.35 22.31
N ALA A 107 -3.16 -26.53 23.56
CA ALA A 107 -3.85 -27.32 24.58
C ALA A 107 -5.27 -26.83 24.92
N ASP A 108 -5.55 -25.55 24.76
CA ASP A 108 -6.83 -24.88 25.02
C ASP A 108 -7.74 -24.78 23.78
N LYS A 109 -7.47 -25.56 22.72
CA LYS A 109 -8.15 -25.51 21.42
C LYS A 109 -8.03 -24.18 20.67
N ARG A 110 -7.16 -23.28 21.13
CA ARG A 110 -6.69 -22.11 20.35
C ARG A 110 -5.31 -22.41 19.80
N GLY A 111 -4.98 -21.95 18.61
CA GLY A 111 -3.73 -22.31 17.95
C GLY A 111 -3.15 -21.20 17.09
N THR A 112 -2.07 -21.52 16.39
CA THR A 112 -1.43 -20.65 15.41
C THR A 112 -1.83 -21.08 14.01
N ILE A 113 -1.84 -20.13 13.07
CA ILE A 113 -2.02 -20.41 11.65
C ILE A 113 -0.73 -20.06 10.90
N GLU A 114 -0.43 -20.86 9.88
CA GLU A 114 0.59 -20.58 8.89
C GLU A 114 -0.08 -20.58 7.51
N ILE A 115 0.30 -19.64 6.66
CA ILE A 115 -0.21 -19.58 5.28
C ILE A 115 0.97 -19.46 4.34
N GLU A 116 1.02 -20.38 3.38
CA GLU A 116 1.92 -20.33 2.24
C GLU A 116 1.12 -20.11 0.96
N ILE A 117 1.59 -19.20 0.11
CA ILE A 117 0.95 -18.89 -1.18
C ILE A 117 2.00 -19.09 -2.27
N ALA A 118 1.78 -20.01 -3.21
CA ALA A 118 2.76 -20.37 -4.22
C ALA A 118 2.16 -20.39 -5.64
N GLY A 119 2.93 -19.91 -6.61
CA GLY A 119 2.50 -19.91 -8.02
C GLY A 119 3.32 -18.97 -8.89
N LEU A 120 2.82 -18.67 -10.09
CA LEU A 120 3.38 -17.60 -10.91
C LEU A 120 3.15 -16.25 -10.21
N TRP A 121 4.17 -15.39 -10.19
CA TRP A 121 4.11 -14.12 -9.46
C TRP A 121 2.89 -13.29 -9.88
N ARG A 122 2.64 -13.14 -11.18
CA ARG A 122 1.45 -12.46 -11.72
C ARG A 122 0.10 -13.06 -11.26
N ASP A 123 0.06 -14.35 -10.92
CA ASP A 123 -1.16 -15.05 -10.54
C ASP A 123 -1.42 -14.97 -9.02
N VAL A 124 -0.35 -14.85 -8.21
CA VAL A 124 -0.45 -14.90 -6.74
C VAL A 124 -0.21 -13.56 -6.04
N ILE A 125 0.30 -12.55 -6.74
CA ILE A 125 0.64 -11.23 -6.15
C ILE A 125 -0.56 -10.54 -5.48
N LEU A 126 -1.78 -10.78 -5.97
CA LEU A 126 -3.00 -10.17 -5.45
C LEU A 126 -3.52 -10.79 -4.15
N TYR A 127 -2.95 -11.89 -3.65
CA TYR A 127 -3.44 -12.53 -2.42
C TYR A 127 -3.06 -11.80 -1.12
N GLU A 128 -1.94 -11.07 -1.08
CA GLU A 128 -1.42 -10.49 0.17
C GLU A 128 -2.49 -9.69 0.93
N VAL A 129 -3.08 -8.69 0.27
CA VAL A 129 -4.00 -7.76 0.92
C VAL A 129 -5.33 -8.42 1.29
N PRO A 130 -6.02 -9.14 0.37
CA PRO A 130 -7.23 -9.90 0.70
C PRO A 130 -7.05 -10.88 1.85
N ILE A 131 -5.98 -11.68 1.85
CA ILE A 131 -5.78 -12.69 2.89
C ILE A 131 -5.53 -12.02 4.25
N MET A 132 -4.71 -10.96 4.30
CA MET A 132 -4.50 -10.22 5.55
C MET A 132 -5.80 -9.59 6.08
N ALA A 133 -6.62 -9.00 5.19
CA ALA A 133 -7.91 -8.43 5.57
C ALA A 133 -8.90 -9.50 6.07
N ILE A 134 -8.97 -10.67 5.41
CA ILE A 134 -9.79 -11.83 5.83
C ILE A 134 -9.38 -12.29 7.23
N ILE A 135 -8.08 -12.45 7.48
CA ILE A 135 -7.58 -12.94 8.77
C ILE A 135 -7.91 -11.96 9.89
N SER A 136 -7.66 -10.67 9.65
CA SER A 136 -7.98 -9.61 10.60
C SER A 136 -9.47 -9.59 10.93
N GLU A 137 -10.33 -9.58 9.91
CA GLU A 137 -11.78 -9.55 10.10
C GLU A 137 -12.31 -10.81 10.79
N ALA A 138 -11.81 -12.00 10.42
CA ALA A 138 -12.17 -13.25 11.08
C ALA A 138 -11.74 -13.26 12.55
N TYR A 139 -10.53 -12.77 12.85
CA TYR A 139 -10.02 -12.71 14.21
C TYR A 139 -10.90 -11.83 15.09
N PHE A 140 -11.22 -10.61 14.65
CA PHE A 140 -12.08 -9.70 15.41
C PHE A 140 -13.55 -10.09 15.38
N ALA A 141 -13.99 -10.95 14.47
CA ALA A 141 -15.36 -11.48 14.48
C ALA A 141 -15.55 -12.70 15.38
N LEU A 142 -14.51 -13.52 15.59
CA LEU A 142 -14.65 -14.87 16.16
C LEU A 142 -13.69 -15.21 17.31
N CYS A 143 -12.60 -14.46 17.47
CA CYS A 143 -11.60 -14.68 18.53
C CYS A 143 -11.60 -13.54 19.55
N ASP A 144 -11.58 -12.30 19.07
CA ASP A 144 -11.58 -11.07 19.86
C ASP A 144 -12.77 -10.18 19.45
N ALA A 145 -13.96 -10.60 19.86
CA ALA A 145 -15.23 -10.00 19.45
C ALA A 145 -15.73 -8.89 20.37
N ASP A 146 -14.97 -8.55 21.43
CA ASP A 146 -15.36 -7.51 22.41
C ASP A 146 -14.97 -6.12 21.91
N TRP A 147 -15.67 -5.65 20.88
CA TRP A 147 -15.51 -4.31 20.32
C TRP A 147 -16.77 -3.86 19.58
N THR A 148 -16.83 -2.57 19.26
CA THR A 148 -17.95 -1.97 18.51
C THR A 148 -17.45 -1.07 17.38
N LEU A 149 -18.29 -0.94 16.35
CA LEU A 149 -18.14 0.02 15.27
C LEU A 149 -18.55 1.44 15.70
N GLU A 150 -19.30 1.56 16.80
CA GLU A 150 -19.78 2.83 17.34
C GLU A 150 -18.62 3.80 17.61
N GLY A 151 -18.78 5.06 17.21
CA GLY A 151 -17.77 6.11 17.40
C GLY A 151 -16.59 6.07 16.42
N GLN A 152 -16.46 5.05 15.57
CA GLN A 152 -15.29 4.92 14.68
C GLN A 152 -15.25 6.02 13.62
N ARG A 153 -16.41 6.37 13.06
CA ARG A 153 -16.52 7.47 12.08
C ARG A 153 -16.13 8.80 12.71
N GLU A 154 -16.64 9.07 13.90
CA GLU A 154 -16.42 10.30 14.66
C GLU A 154 -14.94 10.45 15.05
N ARG A 155 -14.30 9.34 15.46
CA ARG A 155 -12.87 9.30 15.73
C ARG A 155 -12.03 9.55 14.48
N ALA A 156 -12.39 8.95 13.35
CA ALA A 156 -11.71 9.19 12.07
C ALA A 156 -11.87 10.64 11.61
N TYR A 157 -13.09 11.19 11.73
CA TYR A 157 -13.38 12.59 11.46
C TYR A 157 -12.53 13.53 12.34
N ALA A 158 -12.48 13.30 13.65
CA ALA A 158 -11.70 14.12 14.57
C ALA A 158 -10.20 14.08 14.24
N LYS A 159 -9.65 12.90 13.91
CA LYS A 159 -8.28 12.76 13.42
C LYS A 159 -8.07 13.55 12.12
N GLY A 160 -9.01 13.46 11.17
CA GLY A 160 -8.95 14.19 9.90
C GLY A 160 -8.94 15.70 10.11
N GLN A 161 -9.83 16.23 10.96
CA GLN A 161 -9.87 17.66 11.31
C GLN A 161 -8.52 18.14 11.83
N GLU A 162 -7.97 17.44 12.82
CA GLU A 162 -6.69 17.81 13.43
C GLU A 162 -5.55 17.80 12.40
N LEU A 163 -5.46 16.77 11.56
CA LEU A 163 -4.41 16.67 10.55
C LEU A 163 -4.54 17.75 9.47
N PHE A 164 -5.72 17.92 8.90
CA PHE A 164 -5.90 18.80 7.74
C PHE A 164 -5.79 20.28 8.13
N GLN A 165 -6.26 20.68 9.31
CA GLN A 165 -6.07 22.06 9.78
C GLN A 165 -4.60 22.43 9.94
N HIS A 166 -3.73 21.44 10.20
CA HIS A 166 -2.28 21.63 10.34
C HIS A 166 -1.47 21.46 9.04
N GLY A 167 -2.13 21.40 7.89
CA GLY A 167 -1.44 21.32 6.60
C GLY A 167 -1.04 19.91 6.16
N ILE A 168 -1.53 18.86 6.82
CA ILE A 168 -1.12 17.47 6.55
C ILE A 168 -1.76 16.94 5.26
N MET A 169 -0.93 16.33 4.42
CA MET A 169 -1.34 15.62 3.21
C MET A 169 -1.41 14.11 3.48
N LEU A 170 -2.61 13.56 3.65
CA LEU A 170 -2.82 12.18 4.09
C LEU A 170 -3.31 11.26 2.97
N SER A 171 -2.73 10.08 2.84
CA SER A 171 -3.28 8.95 2.10
C SER A 171 -3.68 7.85 3.08
N GLU A 172 -4.89 7.32 2.96
CA GLU A 172 -5.38 6.27 3.84
C GLU A 172 -4.89 4.88 3.35
N PHE A 173 -4.09 4.15 4.17
CA PHE A 173 -3.41 2.89 3.79
C PHE A 173 -3.74 1.68 4.71
N GLY A 174 -4.95 1.63 5.26
CA GLY A 174 -5.36 0.73 6.32
C GLY A 174 -5.90 -0.64 5.89
N THR A 175 -6.01 -0.95 4.58
CA THR A 175 -6.70 -2.16 4.10
C THR A 175 -6.24 -3.46 4.77
N ARG A 176 -4.92 -3.70 4.78
CA ARG A 176 -4.31 -4.98 5.20
C ARG A 176 -4.62 -5.37 6.65
N ARG A 177 -4.84 -4.39 7.53
CA ARG A 177 -5.03 -4.61 8.98
C ARG A 177 -6.32 -4.01 9.50
N ARG A 178 -7.26 -3.69 8.60
CA ARG A 178 -8.58 -3.20 9.01
C ARG A 178 -9.24 -4.22 9.92
N ARG A 179 -9.99 -3.74 10.91
CA ARG A 179 -10.74 -4.61 11.82
C ARG A 179 -11.88 -5.33 11.10
N SER A 180 -12.54 -4.64 10.17
CA SER A 180 -13.50 -5.20 9.21
C SER A 180 -13.62 -4.26 8.01
N TYR A 181 -14.19 -4.73 6.90
CA TYR A 181 -14.57 -3.86 5.79
C TYR A 181 -15.45 -2.69 6.25
N ALA A 182 -16.46 -2.97 7.09
CA ALA A 182 -17.36 -1.94 7.63
C ALA A 182 -16.61 -0.88 8.47
N THR A 183 -15.59 -1.29 9.23
CA THR A 183 -14.74 -0.34 9.98
C THR A 183 -13.94 0.56 9.03
N HIS A 184 -13.34 -0.03 8.00
CA HIS A 184 -12.56 0.72 7.01
C HIS A 184 -13.42 1.72 6.25
N ASP A 185 -14.63 1.29 5.85
CA ASP A 185 -15.62 2.11 5.18
C ASP A 185 -15.98 3.37 5.97
N VAL A 186 -16.35 3.22 7.25
CA VAL A 186 -16.72 4.36 8.09
C VAL A 186 -15.52 5.26 8.43
N VAL A 187 -14.31 4.69 8.51
CA VAL A 187 -13.08 5.47 8.69
C VAL A 187 -12.82 6.36 7.47
N VAL A 188 -12.87 5.80 6.25
CA VAL A 188 -12.71 6.59 5.02
C VAL A 188 -13.80 7.66 4.91
N ALA A 189 -15.05 7.33 5.25
CA ALA A 189 -16.14 8.31 5.28
C ALA A 189 -15.89 9.46 6.26
N GLY A 190 -15.39 9.17 7.48
CA GLY A 190 -15.06 10.18 8.48
C GLY A 190 -13.93 11.11 8.03
N LEU A 191 -12.87 10.55 7.45
CA LEU A 191 -11.76 11.33 6.88
C LEU A 191 -12.23 12.21 5.71
N LEU A 192 -13.07 11.69 4.83
CA LEU A 192 -13.61 12.44 3.70
C LEU A 192 -14.47 13.62 4.16
N GLN A 193 -15.34 13.40 5.15
CA GLN A 193 -16.12 14.47 5.75
C GLN A 193 -15.23 15.57 6.34
N ALA A 194 -14.19 15.19 7.10
CA ALA A 194 -13.24 16.17 7.65
C ALA A 194 -12.50 16.93 6.54
N HIS A 195 -12.13 16.24 5.45
CA HIS A 195 -11.51 16.87 4.30
C HIS A 195 -12.42 17.93 3.68
N GLU A 196 -13.68 17.58 3.37
CA GLU A 196 -14.65 18.50 2.75
C GLU A 196 -14.88 19.75 3.58
N GLU A 197 -15.08 19.59 4.90
CA GLU A 197 -15.32 20.72 5.81
C GLU A 197 -14.08 21.63 5.96
N VAL A 198 -12.88 21.06 6.09
CA VAL A 198 -11.64 21.85 6.18
C VAL A 198 -11.36 22.59 4.87
N GLN A 199 -11.59 21.95 3.71
CA GLN A 199 -11.44 22.62 2.41
C GLN A 199 -12.43 23.76 2.22
N ALA A 200 -13.68 23.60 2.67
CA ALA A 200 -14.72 24.63 2.57
C ALA A 200 -14.36 25.91 3.37
N GLY A 201 -13.56 25.78 4.43
CA GLY A 201 -13.06 26.92 5.21
C GLY A 201 -12.10 27.85 4.44
N GLY A 202 -11.51 27.39 3.33
CA GLY A 202 -10.73 28.22 2.41
C GLY A 202 -9.43 28.81 2.95
N ALA A 203 -8.95 28.36 4.11
CA ALA A 203 -7.71 28.87 4.69
C ALA A 203 -6.49 28.44 3.85
N PRO A 204 -5.51 29.33 3.59
CA PRO A 204 -4.32 28.96 2.85
C PRO A 204 -3.46 27.98 3.65
N GLY A 205 -2.81 27.04 2.96
CA GLY A 205 -1.89 26.09 3.59
C GLY A 205 -2.56 24.94 4.35
N ILE A 206 -3.87 24.76 4.20
CA ILE A 206 -4.58 23.60 4.73
C ILE A 206 -4.17 22.30 4.04
N GLY A 207 -4.19 21.24 4.82
CA GLY A 207 -3.95 19.87 4.40
C GLY A 207 -5.18 19.29 3.72
N ARG A 208 -5.09 18.02 3.31
CA ARG A 208 -6.19 17.30 2.68
C ARG A 208 -6.00 15.80 2.71
N LEU A 209 -7.11 15.08 2.52
CA LEU A 209 -7.10 13.70 2.10
C LEU A 209 -6.68 13.65 0.62
N LEU A 210 -5.56 12.99 0.35
CA LEU A 210 -5.07 12.71 -1.00
C LEU A 210 -5.84 11.56 -1.67
N GLY A 211 -6.44 10.67 -0.88
CA GLY A 211 -7.11 9.47 -1.36
C GLY A 211 -6.91 8.27 -0.42
N THR A 212 -7.19 7.07 -0.92
CA THR A 212 -7.02 5.79 -0.20
C THR A 212 -6.27 4.79 -1.07
N SER A 213 -5.51 3.87 -0.48
CA SER A 213 -4.95 2.75 -1.25
C SER A 213 -6.00 1.73 -1.65
N ASN A 214 -7.11 1.62 -0.91
CA ASN A 214 -8.14 0.65 -1.21
C ASN A 214 -8.89 1.03 -2.49
N VAL A 215 -8.71 0.26 -3.56
CA VAL A 215 -9.24 0.62 -4.88
C VAL A 215 -10.77 0.58 -4.92
N LEU A 216 -11.39 -0.33 -4.17
CA LEU A 216 -12.85 -0.41 -4.05
C LEU A 216 -13.42 0.80 -3.31
N LEU A 217 -12.81 1.22 -2.19
CA LEU A 217 -13.25 2.42 -1.45
C LEU A 217 -12.96 3.71 -2.23
N ALA A 218 -11.83 3.79 -2.94
CA ALA A 218 -11.54 4.89 -3.85
C ALA A 218 -12.66 5.04 -4.89
N ARG A 219 -13.06 3.93 -5.50
CA ARG A 219 -14.19 3.88 -6.43
C ARG A 219 -15.51 4.25 -5.77
N LYS A 220 -15.82 3.69 -4.60
CA LYS A 220 -17.07 3.94 -3.86
C LYS A 220 -17.26 5.42 -3.53
N TYR A 221 -16.21 6.08 -3.06
CA TYR A 221 -16.25 7.46 -2.59
C TYR A 221 -15.87 8.49 -3.66
N GLY A 222 -15.47 8.05 -4.86
CA GLY A 222 -15.04 8.96 -5.93
C GLY A 222 -13.76 9.73 -5.59
N ILE A 223 -12.88 9.16 -4.76
CA ILE A 223 -11.60 9.75 -4.36
C ILE A 223 -10.43 9.06 -5.08
N PRO A 224 -9.25 9.70 -5.20
CA PRO A 224 -8.12 9.10 -5.90
C PRO A 224 -7.63 7.80 -5.23
N PRO A 225 -7.35 6.74 -6.01
CA PRO A 225 -6.60 5.59 -5.51
C PRO A 225 -5.10 5.94 -5.40
N ASN A 226 -4.46 5.62 -4.27
CA ASN A 226 -3.06 5.97 -4.01
C ASN A 226 -2.19 4.73 -3.74
N GLY A 227 -0.96 4.74 -4.22
CA GLY A 227 -0.02 3.64 -4.02
C GLY A 227 1.41 4.04 -4.34
N THR A 228 2.35 3.32 -3.75
CA THR A 228 3.77 3.39 -4.10
C THR A 228 4.24 2.00 -4.52
N ILE A 229 5.44 1.90 -5.07
CA ILE A 229 6.13 0.61 -5.15
C ILE A 229 6.23 -0.03 -3.75
N ALA A 230 6.28 -1.37 -3.67
CA ALA A 230 6.47 -2.12 -2.44
C ALA A 230 7.76 -2.95 -2.49
N HIS A 231 8.28 -3.34 -1.31
CA HIS A 231 9.55 -4.06 -1.17
C HIS A 231 9.65 -5.33 -2.02
N GLU A 232 8.55 -6.07 -2.20
CA GLU A 232 8.57 -7.32 -2.96
C GLU A 232 9.08 -7.14 -4.40
N TRP A 233 8.91 -5.95 -4.98
CA TRP A 233 9.42 -5.65 -6.32
C TRP A 233 10.95 -5.73 -6.36
N THR A 234 11.61 -4.93 -5.54
CA THR A 234 13.07 -4.90 -5.44
C THR A 234 13.62 -6.23 -4.90
N MET A 235 12.95 -6.86 -3.94
CA MET A 235 13.31 -8.19 -3.44
C MET A 235 13.26 -9.25 -4.53
N GLY A 236 12.17 -9.28 -5.32
CA GLY A 236 11.98 -10.25 -6.40
C GLY A 236 13.00 -10.05 -7.51
N ILE A 237 13.29 -8.80 -7.89
CA ILE A 237 14.33 -8.49 -8.88
C ILE A 237 15.70 -8.95 -8.38
N ALA A 238 16.06 -8.65 -7.14
CA ALA A 238 17.33 -9.10 -6.58
C ALA A 238 17.44 -10.64 -6.57
N ALA A 239 16.35 -11.34 -6.23
CA ALA A 239 16.32 -12.80 -6.24
C ALA A 239 16.41 -13.39 -7.65
N LEU A 240 15.86 -12.72 -8.67
CA LEU A 240 15.84 -13.19 -10.06
C LEU A 240 17.09 -12.80 -10.86
N GLN A 241 17.72 -11.66 -10.56
CA GLN A 241 18.78 -11.06 -11.37
C GLN A 241 20.08 -10.79 -10.60
N GLY A 242 20.10 -10.99 -9.29
CA GLY A 242 21.24 -10.70 -8.41
C GLY A 242 21.09 -9.39 -7.63
N TYR A 243 21.83 -9.28 -6.53
CA TYR A 243 21.74 -8.14 -5.60
C TYR A 243 22.50 -6.90 -6.10
N ASP A 244 23.53 -7.09 -6.90
CA ASP A 244 24.34 -6.00 -7.45
C ASP A 244 23.46 -5.08 -8.31
N HIS A 245 23.45 -3.81 -7.94
CA HIS A 245 22.63 -2.77 -8.58
C HIS A 245 21.12 -3.05 -8.61
N SER A 246 20.62 -3.88 -7.70
CA SER A 246 19.20 -4.28 -7.67
C SER A 246 18.24 -3.13 -7.38
N ASN A 247 18.64 -2.10 -6.63
CA ASN A 247 17.78 -0.93 -6.41
C ASN A 247 17.63 -0.15 -7.72
N ARG A 248 18.74 0.19 -8.38
CA ARG A 248 18.72 0.91 -9.66
C ARG A 248 17.93 0.14 -10.71
N THR A 249 18.23 -1.15 -10.90
CA THR A 249 17.52 -2.01 -11.86
C THR A 249 16.02 -2.06 -11.58
N ALA A 250 15.62 -2.12 -10.30
CA ALA A 250 14.21 -2.11 -9.92
C ALA A 250 13.50 -0.81 -10.31
N LEU A 251 14.14 0.34 -10.13
CA LEU A 251 13.56 1.63 -10.53
C LEU A 251 13.53 1.79 -12.06
N GLU A 252 14.56 1.33 -12.78
CA GLU A 252 14.58 1.37 -14.25
C GLU A 252 13.46 0.52 -14.86
N LEU A 253 13.26 -0.71 -14.37
CA LEU A 253 12.17 -1.57 -14.83
C LEU A 253 10.79 -0.97 -14.50
N TRP A 254 10.67 -0.26 -13.38
CA TRP A 254 9.45 0.45 -13.02
C TRP A 254 9.15 1.62 -13.97
N GLU A 255 10.17 2.42 -14.33
CA GLU A 255 10.04 3.53 -15.28
C GLU A 255 9.62 3.06 -16.68
N GLN A 256 10.10 1.90 -17.13
CA GLN A 256 9.68 1.31 -18.41
C GLN A 256 8.18 0.99 -18.47
N VAL A 257 7.49 0.94 -17.33
CA VAL A 257 6.04 0.75 -17.24
C VAL A 257 5.33 2.08 -16.98
N TYR A 258 5.87 2.93 -16.11
CA TYR A 258 5.12 4.05 -15.50
C TYR A 258 5.69 5.44 -15.74
N SER A 259 6.71 5.56 -16.58
CA SER A 259 7.34 6.85 -16.90
C SER A 259 7.51 7.03 -18.41
N PRO A 260 7.76 8.26 -18.89
CA PRO A 260 7.93 8.49 -20.32
C PRO A 260 9.07 7.64 -20.90
N PRO A 261 8.90 7.09 -22.12
CA PRO A 261 7.80 7.30 -23.05
C PRO A 261 6.55 6.42 -22.81
N ALA A 262 6.57 5.48 -21.87
CA ALA A 262 5.46 4.55 -21.63
C ALA A 262 4.20 5.26 -21.11
N PHE A 263 4.36 6.14 -20.11
CA PHE A 263 3.27 6.91 -19.54
C PHE A 263 3.75 8.28 -19.05
N THR A 264 3.00 9.35 -19.35
CA THR A 264 3.26 10.69 -18.81
C THR A 264 2.16 11.04 -17.80
N PRO A 265 2.48 11.17 -16.50
CA PRO A 265 1.50 11.54 -15.50
C PRO A 265 0.86 12.90 -15.80
N THR A 266 -0.47 12.94 -15.85
CA THR A 266 -1.24 14.17 -16.08
C THR A 266 -1.44 15.01 -14.81
N ASN A 267 -1.17 14.42 -13.64
CA ASN A 267 -1.18 15.09 -12.34
C ASN A 267 -0.31 14.33 -11.33
N SER A 268 -0.13 14.89 -10.12
CA SER A 268 0.73 14.30 -9.08
C SER A 268 0.22 12.98 -8.49
N GLY A 269 -1.09 12.73 -8.51
CA GLY A 269 -1.69 11.48 -8.01
C GLY A 269 -1.42 10.30 -8.94
N ASN A 270 -1.27 10.57 -10.25
CA ASN A 270 -0.92 9.57 -11.25
C ASN A 270 0.59 9.27 -11.31
N ASN A 271 1.40 9.97 -10.51
CA ASN A 271 2.85 9.82 -10.53
C ASN A 271 3.31 8.75 -9.55
N LEU A 272 3.68 7.59 -10.08
CA LEU A 272 4.10 6.39 -9.33
C LEU A 272 5.61 6.34 -9.03
N THR A 273 6.32 7.47 -9.12
CA THR A 273 7.79 7.55 -8.92
C THR A 273 8.17 7.94 -7.48
N ILE A 274 7.64 7.21 -6.50
CA ILE A 274 8.06 7.29 -5.09
C ILE A 274 8.87 6.03 -4.76
N ALA A 275 10.17 6.20 -4.51
CA ALA A 275 11.08 5.07 -4.27
C ALA A 275 11.08 4.62 -2.81
N LEU A 276 10.98 3.31 -2.57
CA LEU A 276 11.31 2.70 -1.28
C LEU A 276 12.82 2.48 -1.20
N THR A 277 13.45 3.00 -0.15
CA THR A 277 14.93 3.04 -0.07
C THR A 277 15.50 1.96 0.84
N ASP A 278 14.70 1.35 1.69
CA ASP A 278 15.16 0.55 2.82
C ASP A 278 15.04 -0.97 2.61
N THR A 279 14.68 -1.44 1.40
CA THR A 279 14.62 -2.87 1.08
C THR A 279 15.89 -3.64 1.46
N PHE A 280 17.06 -3.06 1.18
CA PHE A 280 18.37 -3.60 1.56
C PHE A 280 19.19 -2.64 2.42
N SER A 281 18.52 -1.71 3.11
CA SER A 281 19.02 -0.49 3.75
C SER A 281 19.13 0.75 2.84
N THR A 282 18.77 1.89 3.42
CA THR A 282 18.86 3.21 2.77
C THR A 282 20.27 3.54 2.32
N LYS A 283 21.31 3.11 3.06
CA LYS A 283 22.70 3.34 2.65
C LYS A 283 23.00 2.65 1.32
N VAL A 284 22.67 1.36 1.20
CA VAL A 284 22.89 0.57 -0.02
C VAL A 284 22.12 1.17 -1.20
N PHE A 285 20.91 1.66 -0.97
CA PHE A 285 20.15 2.37 -1.99
C PHE A 285 20.90 3.61 -2.52
N TRP A 286 21.38 4.49 -1.64
CA TRP A 286 22.13 5.67 -2.08
C TRP A 286 23.43 5.29 -2.78
N ASP A 287 24.21 4.36 -2.24
CA ASP A 287 25.46 3.91 -2.84
C ASP A 287 25.23 3.38 -4.27
N ASP A 288 24.17 2.58 -4.47
CA ASP A 288 23.80 2.04 -5.79
C ASP A 288 23.38 3.15 -6.78
N LEU A 289 22.46 4.04 -6.38
CA LEU A 289 21.97 5.08 -7.28
C LEU A 289 23.04 6.14 -7.59
N LEU A 290 23.99 6.37 -6.68
CA LEU A 290 25.10 7.30 -6.92
C LEU A 290 26.23 6.70 -7.76
N SER A 291 26.27 5.37 -7.94
CA SER A 291 27.36 4.70 -8.66
C SER A 291 27.27 4.84 -10.18
N SER A 292 26.23 5.48 -10.71
CA SER A 292 26.01 5.62 -12.16
C SER A 292 25.28 6.91 -12.52
N GLU A 293 25.50 7.42 -13.73
CA GLU A 293 24.77 8.59 -14.25
C GLU A 293 23.26 8.34 -14.30
N ARG A 294 22.86 7.11 -14.68
CA ARG A 294 21.45 6.73 -14.75
C ARG A 294 20.78 6.74 -13.37
N GLY A 295 21.46 6.26 -12.34
CA GLY A 295 20.93 6.32 -10.98
C GLY A 295 20.80 7.77 -10.46
N ILE A 296 21.76 8.64 -10.80
CA ILE A 296 21.67 10.07 -10.48
C ILE A 296 20.51 10.74 -11.22
N GLU A 297 20.28 10.37 -12.48
CA GLU A 297 19.13 10.85 -13.26
C GLU A 297 17.80 10.45 -12.60
N ILE A 298 17.68 9.18 -12.19
CA ILE A 298 16.52 8.69 -11.43
C ILE A 298 16.28 9.52 -10.17
N LEU A 299 17.33 9.80 -9.39
CA LEU A 299 17.22 10.66 -8.20
C LEU A 299 16.74 12.09 -8.54
N ARG A 300 17.06 12.60 -9.74
CA ARG A 300 16.58 13.91 -10.22
C ARG A 300 15.14 13.88 -10.71
N THR A 301 14.73 12.85 -11.44
CA THR A 301 13.42 12.79 -12.10
C THR A 301 12.31 12.23 -11.21
N TRP A 302 12.63 11.27 -10.33
CA TRP A 302 11.63 10.66 -9.45
C TRP A 302 11.05 11.68 -8.47
N ARG A 303 9.74 11.59 -8.24
CA ARG A 303 9.00 12.54 -7.41
C ARG A 303 9.49 12.57 -5.96
N GLY A 304 9.93 11.43 -5.43
CA GLY A 304 10.32 11.38 -4.03
C GLY A 304 10.68 10.00 -3.51
N LEU A 305 10.78 9.94 -2.18
CA LEU A 305 11.16 8.75 -1.42
C LEU A 305 10.03 8.38 -0.44
N ARG A 306 9.93 7.11 -0.09
CA ARG A 306 9.07 6.63 0.99
C ARG A 306 9.95 6.12 2.13
N GLN A 307 9.68 6.60 3.34
CA GLN A 307 10.31 6.14 4.57
C GLN A 307 9.38 5.15 5.27
N ASP A 308 9.80 3.90 5.34
CA ASP A 308 9.02 2.78 5.92
C ASP A 308 9.70 2.12 7.13
N SER A 309 10.93 2.52 7.49
CA SER A 309 11.62 2.07 8.69
C SER A 309 12.75 3.02 9.13
N GLY A 310 13.23 2.85 10.37
CA GLY A 310 14.36 3.60 10.93
C GLY A 310 13.98 4.96 11.51
N ASP A 311 15.00 5.75 11.89
CA ASP A 311 14.78 7.08 12.45
C ASP A 311 14.41 8.09 11.36
N SER A 312 13.20 8.65 11.46
CA SER A 312 12.65 9.56 10.46
C SER A 312 13.42 10.89 10.40
N ALA A 313 14.01 11.37 11.51
CA ALA A 313 14.79 12.60 11.51
C ALA A 313 16.08 12.45 10.71
N THR A 314 16.86 11.43 11.05
CA THR A 314 18.08 11.03 10.32
C THR A 314 17.78 10.78 8.84
N PHE A 315 16.64 10.16 8.52
CA PHE A 315 16.22 9.94 7.13
C PHE A 315 16.03 11.25 6.35
N VAL A 316 15.29 12.21 6.92
CA VAL A 316 15.03 13.53 6.29
C VAL A 316 16.33 14.30 6.11
N GLU A 317 17.14 14.39 7.16
CA GLU A 317 18.42 15.10 7.12
C GLU A 317 19.34 14.54 6.04
N HIS A 318 19.46 13.21 5.98
CA HIS A 318 20.30 12.54 5.00
C HIS A 318 19.77 12.74 3.57
N ALA A 319 18.48 12.52 3.32
CA ALA A 319 17.88 12.70 2.00
C ALA A 319 18.06 14.14 1.48
N VAL A 320 17.83 15.14 2.33
CA VAL A 320 17.99 16.56 1.99
C VAL A 320 19.45 16.91 1.72
N ALA A 321 20.38 16.42 2.54
CA ALA A 321 21.81 16.60 2.31
C ALA A 321 22.24 16.01 0.96
N MET A 322 21.75 14.81 0.63
CA MET A 322 22.04 14.14 -0.64
C MET A 322 21.47 14.88 -1.85
N TYR A 323 20.21 15.33 -1.79
CA TYR A 323 19.62 16.13 -2.86
C TYR A 323 20.41 17.42 -3.10
N ARG A 324 20.75 18.16 -2.03
CA ARG A 324 21.56 19.39 -2.14
C ARG A 324 22.93 19.11 -2.75
N LYS A 325 23.61 18.03 -2.34
CA LYS A 325 24.91 17.62 -2.90
C LYS A 325 24.83 17.35 -4.41
N LEU A 326 23.70 16.85 -4.90
CA LEU A 326 23.45 16.58 -6.31
C LEU A 326 22.94 17.81 -7.11
N GLY A 327 22.82 18.98 -6.47
CA GLY A 327 22.26 20.18 -7.07
C GLY A 327 20.74 20.12 -7.28
N ILE A 328 20.05 19.23 -6.58
CA ILE A 328 18.60 19.07 -6.62
C ILE A 328 17.99 19.92 -5.51
N ASP A 329 17.02 20.77 -5.86
CA ASP A 329 16.24 21.52 -4.89
C ASP A 329 15.30 20.58 -4.11
N PRO A 330 15.50 20.38 -2.79
CA PRO A 330 14.65 19.51 -1.98
C PRO A 330 13.18 19.93 -1.96
N ALA A 331 12.85 21.22 -2.21
CA ALA A 331 11.47 21.69 -2.22
C ALA A 331 10.64 21.10 -3.38
N THR A 332 11.32 20.57 -4.40
CA THR A 332 10.70 19.85 -5.54
C THR A 332 10.41 18.38 -5.24
N LYS A 333 10.94 17.86 -4.12
CA LYS A 333 10.86 16.44 -3.73
C LYS A 333 9.86 16.22 -2.61
N LEU A 334 9.39 14.98 -2.52
CA LEU A 334 8.47 14.50 -1.50
C LEU A 334 9.11 13.39 -0.67
N ILE A 335 8.89 13.42 0.64
CA ILE A 335 9.03 12.23 1.49
C ILE A 335 7.63 11.76 1.90
N VAL A 336 7.32 10.50 1.62
CA VAL A 336 6.11 9.83 2.13
C VAL A 336 6.48 9.04 3.38
N PHE A 337 5.96 9.45 4.54
CA PHE A 337 6.11 8.70 5.78
C PHE A 337 5.01 7.65 5.89
N SER A 338 5.37 6.41 6.21
CA SER A 338 4.40 5.31 6.38
C SER A 338 4.68 4.40 7.57
N ASP A 339 5.73 4.67 8.34
CA ASP A 339 6.10 3.89 9.51
C ASP A 339 5.39 4.36 10.79
N GLY A 340 4.43 3.56 11.26
CA GLY A 340 3.85 3.65 12.60
C GLY A 340 3.26 5.02 12.95
N LEU A 341 2.48 5.64 12.05
CA LEU A 341 2.00 7.01 12.25
C LEU A 341 0.79 7.10 13.19
N ASN A 342 0.80 8.17 13.98
CA ASN A 342 -0.33 8.73 14.70
C ASN A 342 -0.37 10.25 14.46
N VAL A 343 -1.38 10.93 14.98
CA VAL A 343 -1.57 12.37 14.73
C VAL A 343 -0.38 13.21 15.20
N GLU A 344 0.08 13.00 16.44
CA GLU A 344 1.23 13.71 17.03
C GLU A 344 2.50 13.53 16.18
N ARG A 345 2.78 12.29 15.76
CA ARG A 345 3.92 11.96 14.92
C ARG A 345 3.83 12.61 13.54
N CYS A 346 2.65 12.67 12.93
CA CYS A 346 2.43 13.39 11.68
C CYS A 346 2.75 14.87 11.81
N LEU A 347 2.29 15.53 12.88
CA LEU A 347 2.55 16.95 13.12
C LEU A 347 4.05 17.22 13.32
N ALA A 348 4.73 16.40 14.13
CA ALA A 348 6.16 16.51 14.37
C ALA A 348 6.98 16.35 13.08
N LEU A 349 6.68 15.34 12.27
CA LEU A 349 7.35 15.08 11.00
C LEU A 349 7.05 16.15 9.95
N GLN A 350 5.84 16.72 9.95
CA GLN A 350 5.49 17.84 9.08
C GLN A 350 6.29 19.10 9.43
N ALA A 351 6.49 19.39 10.71
CA ALA A 351 7.32 20.50 11.17
C ALA A 351 8.79 20.28 10.78
N LEU A 352 9.32 19.07 10.97
CA LEU A 352 10.66 18.68 10.55
C LEU A 352 10.85 18.86 9.03
N ALA A 353 9.94 18.32 8.22
CA ALA A 353 10.03 18.44 6.77
C ALA A 353 10.02 19.91 6.30
N LYS A 354 9.16 20.75 6.92
CA LYS A 354 9.14 22.20 6.68
C LYS A 354 10.47 22.86 7.06
N GLN A 355 11.05 22.52 8.20
CA GLN A 355 12.35 23.04 8.64
C GLN A 355 13.47 22.73 7.64
N HIS A 356 13.44 21.55 7.01
CA HIS A 356 14.45 21.15 6.02
C HIS A 356 14.11 21.57 4.58
N GLY A 357 12.92 22.14 4.33
CA GLY A 357 12.49 22.61 3.02
C GLY A 357 12.16 21.49 2.04
N ILE A 358 11.60 20.37 2.52
CA ILE A 358 11.15 19.25 1.70
C ILE A 358 9.65 18.98 1.91
N GLN A 359 8.94 18.53 0.88
CA GLN A 359 7.51 18.22 1.00
C GLN A 359 7.30 16.92 1.79
N ALA A 360 6.17 16.81 2.49
CA ALA A 360 5.79 15.63 3.25
C ALA A 360 4.39 15.13 2.86
N GLY A 361 4.25 13.80 2.82
CA GLY A 361 2.98 13.09 2.71
C GLY A 361 2.94 11.95 3.72
N PHE A 362 1.74 11.53 4.11
CA PHE A 362 1.56 10.59 5.22
C PHE A 362 0.65 9.44 4.81
N GLY A 363 1.02 8.23 5.22
CA GLY A 363 0.27 6.99 4.98
C GLY A 363 -0.48 6.48 6.22
N THR A 364 -0.33 5.18 6.48
CA THR A 364 -1.05 4.40 7.50
C THR A 364 -1.15 5.09 8.86
N LEU A 365 -2.37 5.50 9.23
CA LEU A 365 -2.73 5.84 10.61
C LEU A 365 -3.33 4.60 11.27
N LEU A 366 -2.91 4.29 12.50
CA LEU A 366 -3.58 3.25 13.28
C LEU A 366 -4.98 3.78 13.67
N TYR A 367 -6.04 3.06 13.28
CA TYR A 367 -7.43 3.38 13.60
C TYR A 367 -7.95 2.59 14.78
#